data_AF-A0A2A4HJA2-F1
#
_entry.id   AF-A0A2A4HJA2-F1
#
_cell.length_a   1.000
_cell.length_b   1.000
_cell.length_c   1.000
_cell.angle_alpha   90.00
_cell.angle_beta   90.00
_cell.angle_gamma   90.00
#
_symmetry.space_group_name_H-M   'P 1'
#
loop_
_entity.id
_entity.type
_entity.pdbx_description
1 polymer ?
#
loop_
_entity_poly.entity_id
_entity_poly.type
_entity_poly.pdbx_seq_one_letter_code
_entity_poly.pdbx_strand_id
1 'polypeptide(L)'
;HPPHDPPKGMYLPGLTLACLCLLVGLFPMTLAAPLVSAASIAVQGDNAPLFVFALWHGINLPLLMSLVAILGGITLLWRHKNISSLAALLPAFHAPVMFEKAITRLIKAALWVTLRLENGSLQRYQALLLLAALGMTALGLSQLDTLAGSAGMQPIDGLTLLGAGVIMLGAIGSALAHRWRLVSLLMLSMVGLTVSLTFIRFSAPDLAMTQLSVEVASMILLILALFFLPQRPPRWVSSRRILRDVLLAGSLGLVIAGLNYALLTREALSISDYFLANSVPGGGGTNVVNVILVDFRGFDTLGEITVLTLAGLATYKLLNRLRLFKPSGNLEGIRWSRHRYPMILEVVAQIILPLALLVSVYIFLRGHNQPGGGFIAGLITAIALLLQYIARGYEWTSLRLPISYPVISVLGLVVAVLTGLGSWLFGYPFLTSSFGYFDIPLIGKTELATALLFDLGVYLAVVGATLMILVNLGSVTTAHRPTLKTTEQTASKEGNK
;
A
#
# COMPACT_ATOMS: atom_id res chain seq x y z
N HIS A 1 -46.68 53.42 20.70
CA HIS A 1 -45.98 54.47 21.48
C HIS A 1 -46.09 55.78 20.74
N PRO A 2 -46.53 56.88 21.36
CA PRO A 2 -46.38 58.20 20.75
C PRO A 2 -44.88 58.43 20.48
N PRO A 3 -44.51 59.11 19.37
CA PRO A 3 -43.13 59.52 19.15
C PRO A 3 -42.67 60.30 20.38
N HIS A 4 -41.56 59.89 20.96
CA HIS A 4 -40.95 60.52 22.13
C HIS A 4 -39.57 61.00 21.74
N ASP A 5 -39.20 62.19 22.21
CA ASP A 5 -37.87 62.71 21.99
C ASP A 5 -36.85 61.84 22.73
N PRO A 6 -35.69 61.53 22.11
CA PRO A 6 -34.65 60.78 22.78
C PRO A 6 -34.17 61.55 24.03
N PRO A 7 -33.86 60.85 25.13
CA PRO A 7 -33.33 61.48 26.33
C PRO A 7 -32.05 62.24 26.01
N LYS A 8 -31.79 63.32 26.77
CA LYS A 8 -30.70 64.27 26.48
C LYS A 8 -29.32 63.62 26.29
N GLY A 9 -29.04 62.54 27.01
CA GLY A 9 -27.79 61.78 26.87
C GLY A 9 -27.61 61.05 25.54
N MET A 10 -28.69 60.74 24.81
CA MET A 10 -28.63 60.03 23.52
C MET A 10 -28.39 60.96 22.33
N TYR A 11 -28.92 62.19 22.33
CA TYR A 11 -28.66 63.13 21.23
C TYR A 11 -27.40 63.97 21.45
N LEU A 12 -26.86 64.04 22.67
CA LEU A 12 -25.68 64.86 22.98
C LEU A 12 -24.46 64.51 22.09
N PRO A 13 -24.08 63.23 21.87
CA PRO A 13 -22.96 62.89 21.00
C PRO A 13 -23.18 63.34 19.54
N GLY A 14 -24.37 63.08 19.00
CA GLY A 14 -24.73 63.53 17.65
C GLY A 14 -24.72 65.05 17.51
N LEU A 15 -25.22 65.77 18.52
CA LEU A 15 -25.22 67.23 18.55
C LEU A 15 -23.80 67.80 18.69
N THR A 16 -22.94 67.18 19.51
CA THR A 16 -21.53 67.58 19.58
C THR A 16 -20.81 67.39 18.25
N LEU A 17 -21.03 66.26 17.55
CA LEU A 17 -20.46 66.02 16.22
C LEU A 17 -20.98 67.02 15.18
N ALA A 18 -22.29 67.33 15.20
CA ALA A 18 -22.89 68.33 14.32
C ALA A 18 -22.34 69.74 14.58
N CYS A 19 -22.25 70.15 15.86
CA CYS A 19 -21.66 71.42 16.26
C CYS A 19 -20.19 71.50 15.86
N LEU A 20 -19.40 70.43 16.06
CA LEU A 20 -18.01 70.39 15.60
C LEU A 20 -17.91 70.49 14.07
N CYS A 21 -18.77 69.81 13.32
CA CYS A 21 -18.83 69.92 11.86
C CYS A 21 -19.10 71.36 11.41
N LEU A 22 -20.06 72.05 12.05
CA LEU A 22 -20.35 73.45 11.78
C LEU A 22 -19.18 74.36 12.16
N LEU A 23 -18.55 74.16 13.32
CA LEU A 23 -17.39 74.94 13.77
C LEU A 23 -16.21 74.78 12.80
N VAL A 24 -15.90 73.55 12.38
CA VAL A 24 -14.85 73.26 11.40
C VAL A 24 -15.18 73.89 10.05
N GLY A 25 -16.44 73.86 9.62
CA GLY A 25 -16.90 74.49 8.38
C GLY A 25 -16.83 76.01 8.40
N LEU A 26 -17.20 76.65 9.51
CA LEU A 26 -17.22 78.12 9.66
C LEU A 26 -15.84 78.72 9.99
N PHE A 27 -15.00 77.99 10.71
CA PHE A 27 -13.65 78.42 11.09
C PHE A 27 -12.57 77.44 10.59
N PRO A 28 -12.50 77.19 9.27
CA PRO A 28 -11.63 76.15 8.72
C PRO A 28 -10.15 76.52 8.85
N MET A 29 -9.82 77.82 8.83
CA MET A 29 -8.45 78.31 8.98
C MET A 29 -7.85 78.01 10.37
N THR A 30 -8.67 78.03 11.42
CA THR A 30 -8.18 77.83 12.80
C THR A 30 -8.27 76.37 13.23
N LEU A 31 -9.30 75.65 12.80
CA LEU A 31 -9.59 74.29 13.27
C LEU A 31 -9.09 73.22 12.30
N ALA A 32 -9.28 73.39 10.98
CA ALA A 32 -8.92 72.37 10.00
C ALA A 32 -7.50 72.55 9.43
N ALA A 33 -7.12 73.79 9.13
CA ALA A 33 -5.89 74.07 8.37
C ALA A 33 -4.60 73.53 9.02
N PRO A 34 -4.38 73.67 10.34
CA PRO A 34 -3.17 73.14 10.97
C PRO A 34 -3.10 71.60 10.88
N LEU A 35 -4.24 70.92 11.09
CA LEU A 35 -4.33 69.47 11.07
C LEU A 35 -4.14 68.91 9.66
N VAL A 36 -4.82 69.49 8.67
CA VAL A 36 -4.73 69.05 7.27
C VAL A 36 -3.34 69.35 6.70
N SER A 37 -2.76 70.52 7.01
CA SER A 37 -1.40 70.86 6.58
C SER A 37 -0.37 69.90 7.18
N ALA A 38 -0.44 69.63 8.49
CA ALA A 38 0.46 68.68 9.14
C ALA A 38 0.32 67.25 8.56
N ALA A 39 -0.91 66.77 8.36
CA ALA A 39 -1.16 65.46 7.75
C ALA A 39 -0.68 65.40 6.29
N SER A 40 -0.87 66.48 5.52
CA SER A 40 -0.43 66.55 4.13
C SER A 40 1.09 66.58 4.02
N ILE A 41 1.79 67.34 4.86
CA ILE A 41 3.26 67.37 4.92
C ILE A 41 3.78 65.98 5.33
N ALA A 42 3.13 65.32 6.28
CA ALA A 42 3.53 63.97 6.70
C ALA A 42 3.38 62.90 5.59
N VAL A 43 2.35 62.99 4.74
CA VAL A 43 2.10 62.01 3.67
C VAL A 43 2.84 62.36 2.37
N GLN A 44 2.97 63.65 2.05
CA GLN A 44 3.45 64.13 0.73
C GLN A 44 4.80 64.87 0.78
N GLY A 45 5.34 65.17 1.96
CA GLY A 45 6.64 65.85 2.12
C GLY A 45 6.65 67.28 1.55
N ASP A 46 7.78 67.67 0.96
CA ASP A 46 8.02 69.02 0.41
C ASP A 46 7.11 69.41 -0.77
N ASN A 47 6.42 68.44 -1.37
CA ASN A 47 5.45 68.67 -2.44
C ASN A 47 4.03 68.97 -1.91
N ALA A 48 3.85 69.11 -0.60
CA ALA A 48 2.55 69.40 -0.01
C ALA A 48 2.00 70.74 -0.54
N PRO A 49 0.81 70.75 -1.18
CA PRO A 49 0.25 71.99 -1.70
C PRO A 49 -0.13 72.93 -0.55
N LEU A 50 0.08 74.23 -0.77
CA LEU A 50 -0.41 75.26 0.14
C LEU A 50 -1.94 75.35 0.05
N PHE A 51 -2.62 74.81 1.06
CA PHE A 51 -4.07 74.88 1.15
C PHE A 51 -4.52 76.26 1.66
N VAL A 52 -5.32 76.95 0.84
CA VAL A 52 -6.01 78.19 1.24
C VAL A 52 -7.46 77.84 1.63
N PHE A 53 -7.73 77.76 2.93
CA PHE A 53 -9.06 77.43 3.44
C PHE A 53 -9.96 78.66 3.58
N ALA A 54 -10.43 79.22 2.47
CA ALA A 54 -11.45 80.26 2.49
C ALA A 54 -12.86 79.65 2.59
N LEU A 55 -13.82 80.38 3.18
CA LEU A 55 -15.24 80.04 3.09
C LEU A 55 -15.81 80.30 1.69
N TRP A 56 -15.20 81.25 0.98
CA TRP A 56 -15.61 81.66 -0.35
C TRP A 56 -14.39 81.79 -1.25
N HIS A 57 -14.35 80.98 -2.30
CA HIS A 57 -13.25 80.95 -3.28
C HIS A 57 -13.63 81.61 -4.63
N GLY A 58 -14.76 82.31 -4.68
CA GLY A 58 -15.31 82.89 -5.92
C GLY A 58 -16.01 81.87 -6.83
N ILE A 59 -16.40 82.31 -8.03
CA ILE A 59 -17.01 81.43 -9.04
C ILE A 59 -15.90 80.60 -9.69
N ASN A 60 -15.83 79.32 -9.33
CA ASN A 60 -14.83 78.38 -9.82
C ASN A 60 -15.46 77.04 -10.24
N LEU A 61 -14.67 76.18 -10.87
CA LEU A 61 -15.14 74.87 -11.34
C LEU A 61 -15.66 73.98 -10.19
N PRO A 62 -15.01 73.86 -9.01
CA PRO A 62 -15.55 73.11 -7.87
C PRO A 62 -16.93 73.59 -7.40
N LEU A 63 -17.16 74.91 -7.35
CA LEU A 63 -18.46 75.49 -7.01
C LEU A 63 -19.52 75.09 -8.03
N LEU A 64 -19.18 75.14 -9.32
CA LEU A 64 -20.07 74.76 -10.42
C LEU A 64 -20.41 73.25 -10.36
N MET A 65 -19.41 72.39 -10.10
CA MET A 65 -19.63 70.95 -9.88
C MET A 65 -20.51 70.67 -8.66
N SER A 66 -20.33 71.42 -7.57
CA SER A 66 -21.17 71.30 -6.36
C SER A 66 -22.61 71.71 -6.65
N LEU A 67 -22.81 72.79 -7.41
CA LEU A 67 -24.14 73.24 -7.83
C LEU A 67 -24.82 72.21 -8.73
N VAL A 68 -24.09 71.61 -9.68
CA VAL A 68 -24.57 70.48 -10.49
C VAL A 68 -24.91 69.28 -9.62
N ALA A 69 -24.10 68.95 -8.62
CA ALA A 69 -24.37 67.84 -7.71
C ALA A 69 -25.62 68.09 -6.85
N ILE A 70 -25.84 69.31 -6.36
CA ILE A 70 -27.03 69.69 -5.60
C ILE A 70 -28.27 69.64 -6.48
N LEU A 71 -28.25 70.29 -7.66
CA LEU A 71 -29.38 70.26 -8.60
C LEU A 71 -29.64 68.83 -9.11
N GLY A 72 -28.59 68.05 -9.35
CA GLY A 72 -28.65 66.63 -9.67
C GLY A 72 -29.29 65.81 -8.55
N GLY A 73 -28.87 66.01 -7.31
CA GLY A 73 -29.46 65.35 -6.14
C GLY A 73 -30.93 65.71 -5.95
N ILE A 74 -31.29 66.99 -6.07
CA ILE A 74 -32.68 67.45 -5.99
C ILE A 74 -33.53 66.82 -7.10
N THR A 75 -33.04 66.80 -8.34
CA THR A 75 -33.76 66.19 -9.47
C THR A 75 -33.91 64.67 -9.30
N LEU A 76 -32.88 63.98 -8.80
CA LEU A 76 -32.93 62.56 -8.45
C LEU A 76 -33.98 62.27 -7.37
N LEU A 77 -34.03 63.09 -6.30
CA LEU A 77 -35.02 62.95 -5.23
C LEU A 77 -36.43 63.27 -5.72
N TRP A 78 -36.58 64.33 -6.52
CA TRP A 78 -37.87 64.70 -7.11
C TRP A 78 -38.42 63.61 -8.05
N ARG A 79 -37.53 62.92 -8.78
CA ARG A 79 -37.86 61.79 -9.66
C ARG A 79 -37.63 60.42 -9.02
N HIS A 80 -37.47 60.35 -7.70
CA HIS A 80 -37.07 59.12 -7.00
C HIS A 80 -37.92 57.92 -7.38
N LYS A 81 -39.25 58.07 -7.43
CA LYS A 81 -40.18 56.98 -7.80
C LYS A 81 -39.91 56.38 -9.18
N ASN A 82 -39.54 57.21 -10.16
CA ASN A 82 -39.29 56.78 -11.54
C ASN A 82 -37.89 56.17 -11.70
N ILE A 83 -36.93 56.66 -10.92
CA ILE A 83 -35.54 56.19 -10.96
C ILE A 83 -35.39 54.91 -10.15
N SER A 84 -36.10 54.78 -9.02
CA SER A 84 -36.10 53.56 -8.20
C SER A 84 -36.73 52.38 -8.93
N SER A 85 -37.78 52.60 -9.74
CA SER A 85 -38.37 51.54 -10.55
C SER A 85 -37.43 51.06 -11.66
N LEU A 86 -36.66 51.97 -12.27
CA LEU A 86 -35.62 51.62 -13.23
C LEU A 86 -34.44 50.90 -12.56
N ALA A 87 -34.01 51.37 -11.39
CA ALA A 87 -32.94 50.74 -10.60
C ALA A 87 -33.32 49.34 -10.12
N ALA A 88 -34.61 49.09 -9.83
CA ALA A 88 -35.11 47.77 -9.44
C ALA A 88 -35.04 46.73 -10.59
N LEU A 89 -34.90 47.17 -11.84
CA LEU A 89 -34.65 46.27 -12.98
C LEU A 89 -33.19 45.80 -13.03
N LEU A 90 -32.27 46.49 -12.35
CA LEU A 90 -30.87 46.09 -12.29
C LEU A 90 -30.69 44.96 -11.25
N PRO A 91 -29.92 43.91 -11.58
CA PRO A 91 -29.66 42.84 -10.64
C PRO A 91 -28.92 43.37 -9.40
N ALA A 92 -29.51 43.14 -8.23
CA ALA A 92 -28.91 43.56 -6.98
C ALA A 92 -27.75 42.62 -6.59
N PHE A 93 -26.53 43.11 -6.69
CA PHE A 93 -25.32 42.39 -6.27
C PHE A 93 -25.19 42.40 -4.75
N HIS A 94 -25.66 41.33 -4.11
CA HIS A 94 -25.51 41.14 -2.68
C HIS A 94 -24.21 40.37 -2.40
N ALA A 95 -23.17 41.07 -1.95
CA ALA A 95 -21.86 40.47 -1.66
C ALA A 95 -21.91 39.24 -0.74
N PRO A 96 -22.73 39.20 0.35
CA PRO A 96 -22.83 38.01 1.21
C PRO A 96 -23.36 36.77 0.47
N VAL A 97 -24.37 36.95 -0.39
CA VAL A 97 -24.97 35.87 -1.18
C VAL A 97 -23.98 35.34 -2.22
N MET A 98 -23.19 36.23 -2.82
CA MET A 98 -22.14 35.82 -3.76
C MET A 98 -21.05 35.01 -3.06
N PHE A 99 -20.62 35.45 -1.88
CA PHE A 99 -19.64 34.75 -1.05
C PHE A 99 -20.14 33.35 -0.66
N GLU A 100 -21.38 33.25 -0.15
CA GLU A 100 -21.97 31.97 0.25
C GLU A 100 -22.11 30.99 -0.94
N LYS A 101 -22.51 31.50 -2.11
CA LYS A 101 -22.53 30.70 -3.35
C LYS A 101 -21.13 30.21 -3.73
N ALA A 102 -20.10 31.04 -3.59
CA ALA A 102 -18.72 30.65 -3.89
C ALA A 102 -18.23 29.55 -2.94
N ILE A 103 -18.45 29.71 -1.64
CA ILE A 103 -18.09 28.71 -0.63
C ILE A 103 -18.85 27.40 -0.85
N THR A 104 -20.15 27.47 -1.12
CA THR A 104 -20.97 26.27 -1.39
C THR A 104 -20.48 25.52 -2.62
N ARG A 105 -20.09 26.23 -3.69
CA ARG A 105 -19.50 25.62 -4.89
C ARG A 105 -18.17 24.95 -4.57
N LEU A 106 -17.32 25.61 -3.78
CA LEU A 106 -16.03 25.05 -3.35
C LEU A 106 -16.23 23.77 -2.55
N ILE A 107 -17.12 23.75 -1.56
CA ILE A 107 -17.42 22.57 -0.74
C ILE A 107 -17.96 21.43 -1.62
N LYS A 108 -18.91 21.73 -2.52
CA LYS A 108 -19.46 20.73 -3.44
C LYS A 108 -18.39 20.17 -4.38
N ALA A 109 -17.47 21.02 -4.87
CA ALA A 109 -16.35 20.58 -5.70
C ALA A 109 -15.38 19.69 -4.91
N ALA A 110 -15.01 20.08 -3.69
CA ALA A 110 -14.18 19.27 -2.79
C ALA A 110 -14.83 17.90 -2.51
N LEU A 111 -16.10 17.87 -2.12
CA LEU A 111 -16.84 16.62 -1.88
C LEU A 111 -16.92 15.76 -3.13
N TRP A 112 -17.15 16.36 -4.30
CA TRP A 112 -17.17 15.65 -5.56
C TRP A 112 -15.81 15.01 -5.87
N VAL A 113 -14.70 15.73 -5.63
CA VAL A 113 -13.34 15.18 -5.79
C VAL A 113 -13.10 14.04 -4.81
N THR A 114 -13.42 14.22 -3.53
CA THR A 114 -13.22 13.18 -2.51
C THR A 114 -14.02 11.92 -2.83
N LEU A 115 -15.32 12.03 -3.13
CA LEU A 115 -16.14 10.85 -3.47
C LEU A 115 -15.71 10.21 -4.80
N ARG A 116 -15.06 10.96 -5.69
CA ARG A 116 -14.45 10.40 -6.89
C ARG A 116 -13.12 9.71 -6.59
N LEU A 117 -12.31 10.15 -5.64
CA LEU A 117 -11.05 9.47 -5.34
C LEU A 117 -11.23 8.34 -4.33
N GLU A 118 -11.93 8.63 -3.23
CA GLU A 118 -12.12 7.79 -2.06
C GLU A 118 -13.54 7.20 -2.02
N ASN A 119 -13.80 6.22 -2.88
CA ASN A 119 -15.10 5.55 -2.94
C ASN A 119 -15.13 4.17 -2.25
N GLY A 120 -14.08 3.83 -1.49
CA GLY A 120 -13.94 2.55 -0.79
C GLY A 120 -13.66 1.35 -1.69
N SER A 121 -13.44 1.54 -3.00
CA SER A 121 -13.22 0.44 -3.94
C SER A 121 -11.74 0.12 -4.14
N LEU A 122 -11.29 -1.05 -3.64
CA LEU A 122 -9.92 -1.54 -3.85
C LEU A 122 -9.54 -1.58 -5.34
N GLN A 123 -10.46 -2.04 -6.22
CA GLN A 123 -10.22 -2.08 -7.67
C GLN A 123 -9.93 -0.70 -8.25
N ARG A 124 -10.58 0.35 -7.72
CA ARG A 124 -10.36 1.71 -8.18
C ARG A 124 -9.02 2.24 -7.69
N TYR A 125 -8.68 2.01 -6.41
CA TYR A 125 -7.38 2.38 -5.88
C TYR A 125 -6.24 1.69 -6.64
N GLN A 126 -6.39 0.40 -6.95
CA GLN A 126 -5.46 -0.33 -7.81
C GLN A 126 -5.38 0.29 -9.21
N ALA A 127 -6.51 0.60 -9.85
CA ALA A 127 -6.49 1.23 -11.18
C ALA A 127 -5.78 2.61 -11.17
N LEU A 128 -5.99 3.42 -10.13
CA LEU A 128 -5.30 4.71 -9.96
C LEU A 128 -3.79 4.51 -9.71
N LEU A 129 -3.41 3.53 -8.90
CA LEU A 129 -2.00 3.18 -8.67
C LEU A 129 -1.31 2.74 -9.97
N LEU A 130 -1.95 1.85 -10.74
CA LEU A 130 -1.41 1.39 -12.03
C LEU A 130 -1.33 2.53 -13.04
N LEU A 131 -2.32 3.44 -13.07
CA LEU A 131 -2.28 4.64 -13.90
C LEU A 131 -1.15 5.59 -13.51
N ALA A 132 -0.93 5.81 -12.22
CA ALA A 132 0.16 6.63 -11.72
C ALA A 132 1.53 5.99 -12.05
N ALA A 133 1.67 4.68 -11.83
CA ALA A 133 2.87 3.94 -12.19
C ALA A 133 3.14 4.00 -13.71
N LEU A 134 2.10 3.84 -14.53
CA LEU A 134 2.18 3.98 -15.99
C LEU A 134 2.65 5.40 -16.38
N GLY A 135 2.07 6.43 -15.77
CA GLY A 135 2.46 7.82 -16.02
C GLY A 135 3.92 8.09 -15.68
N MET A 136 4.37 7.68 -14.48
CA MET A 136 5.75 7.87 -14.04
C MET A 136 6.76 7.09 -14.88
N THR A 137 6.45 5.83 -15.22
CA THR A 137 7.33 5.00 -16.06
C THR A 137 7.37 5.48 -17.50
N ALA A 138 6.24 5.91 -18.07
CA ALA A 138 6.19 6.52 -19.39
C ALA A 138 6.99 7.84 -19.45
N LEU A 139 6.90 8.68 -18.42
CA LEU A 139 7.72 9.90 -18.31
C LEU A 139 9.21 9.56 -18.28
N GLY A 140 9.63 8.55 -17.49
CA GLY A 140 11.02 8.08 -17.46
C GLY A 140 11.51 7.57 -18.82
N LEU A 141 10.69 6.79 -19.53
CA LEU A 141 11.04 6.32 -20.88
C LEU A 141 11.08 7.44 -21.91
N SER A 142 10.24 8.47 -21.77
CA SER A 142 10.22 9.60 -22.71
C SER A 142 11.47 10.48 -22.65
N GLN A 143 12.27 10.36 -21.59
CA GLN A 143 13.55 11.05 -21.44
C GLN A 143 14.72 10.30 -22.11
N LEU A 144 14.50 9.08 -22.60
CA LEU A 144 15.52 8.31 -23.31
C LEU A 144 15.48 8.65 -24.80
N ASP A 145 16.62 9.01 -25.38
CA ASP A 145 16.75 9.25 -26.82
C ASP A 145 16.50 7.98 -27.64
N THR A 146 16.97 6.84 -27.15
CA THR A 146 16.78 5.51 -27.76
C THR A 146 16.33 4.49 -26.74
N LEU A 147 15.35 3.66 -27.10
CA LEU A 147 14.90 2.58 -26.22
C LEU A 147 15.97 1.49 -26.08
N ALA A 148 16.58 1.09 -27.20
CA ALA A 148 17.68 0.12 -27.21
C ALA A 148 18.98 0.74 -26.70
N GLY A 149 19.72 -0.01 -25.88
CA GLY A 149 21.08 0.31 -25.47
C GLY A 149 22.15 -0.32 -26.37
N SER A 150 23.42 -0.07 -26.04
CA SER A 150 24.60 -0.45 -26.83
C SER A 150 24.96 -1.94 -26.78
N ALA A 151 24.51 -2.70 -25.77
CA ALA A 151 24.91 -4.09 -25.57
C ALA A 151 24.23 -5.07 -26.55
N GLY A 152 23.23 -4.61 -27.31
CA GLY A 152 22.53 -5.43 -28.31
C GLY A 152 21.65 -6.53 -27.71
N MET A 153 21.15 -7.42 -28.56
CA MET A 153 20.26 -8.54 -28.19
C MET A 153 21.01 -9.87 -28.23
N GLN A 154 20.73 -10.74 -27.25
CA GLN A 154 21.18 -12.11 -27.30
C GLN A 154 20.42 -12.92 -28.37
N PRO A 155 21.03 -13.97 -28.95
CA PRO A 155 20.37 -14.81 -29.92
C PRO A 155 19.15 -15.51 -29.30
N ILE A 156 18.08 -15.61 -30.10
CA ILE A 156 16.83 -16.26 -29.68
C ILE A 156 16.99 -17.78 -29.80
N ASP A 157 16.81 -18.48 -28.68
CA ASP A 157 16.80 -19.95 -28.62
C ASP A 157 15.36 -20.48 -28.61
N GLY A 158 15.14 -21.63 -29.26
CA GLY A 158 13.83 -22.30 -29.33
C GLY A 158 13.29 -22.69 -27.95
N LEU A 159 14.18 -23.09 -27.02
CA LEU A 159 13.77 -23.40 -25.64
C LEU A 159 13.32 -22.14 -24.88
N THR A 160 13.96 -20.99 -25.12
CA THR A 160 13.53 -19.70 -24.54
C THR A 160 12.18 -19.27 -25.10
N LEU A 161 11.94 -19.43 -26.40
CA LEU A 161 10.64 -19.17 -27.02
C LEU A 161 9.54 -20.08 -26.47
N LEU A 162 9.84 -21.37 -26.29
CA LEU A 162 8.92 -22.32 -25.68
C LEU A 162 8.57 -21.90 -24.25
N GLY A 163 9.57 -21.60 -23.42
CA GLY A 163 9.36 -21.15 -22.04
C GLY A 163 8.54 -19.86 -21.96
N ALA A 164 8.84 -18.86 -22.80
CA ALA A 164 8.06 -17.64 -22.90
C ALA A 164 6.61 -17.92 -23.35
N GLY A 165 6.41 -18.80 -24.32
CA GLY A 165 5.09 -19.24 -24.78
C GLY A 165 4.27 -19.89 -23.66
N VAL A 166 4.89 -20.80 -22.90
CA VAL A 166 4.29 -21.48 -21.74
C VAL A 166 3.90 -20.48 -20.64
N ILE A 167 4.78 -19.51 -20.33
CA ILE A 167 4.48 -18.43 -19.36
C ILE A 167 3.32 -17.56 -19.85
N MET A 168 3.31 -17.13 -21.12
CA MET A 168 2.22 -16.34 -21.69
C MET A 168 0.89 -17.09 -21.65
N LEU A 169 0.89 -18.37 -22.02
CA LEU A 169 -0.29 -19.23 -21.97
C LEU A 169 -0.80 -19.40 -20.54
N GLY A 170 0.09 -19.64 -19.56
CA GLY A 170 -0.29 -19.76 -18.16
C GLY A 170 -0.84 -18.44 -17.58
N ALA A 171 -0.21 -17.30 -17.88
CA ALA A 171 -0.66 -16.00 -17.41
C ALA A 171 -2.01 -15.58 -18.00
N ILE A 172 -2.16 -15.66 -19.34
CA ILE A 172 -3.43 -15.35 -20.03
C ILE A 172 -4.50 -16.36 -19.61
N GLY A 173 -4.14 -17.66 -19.57
CA GLY A 173 -5.02 -18.74 -19.14
C GLY A 173 -5.56 -18.52 -17.72
N SER A 174 -4.72 -18.08 -16.79
CA SER A 174 -5.16 -17.75 -15.43
C SER A 174 -6.17 -16.60 -15.38
N ALA A 175 -5.94 -15.53 -16.14
CA ALA A 175 -6.86 -14.40 -16.23
C ALA A 175 -8.21 -14.79 -16.87
N LEU A 176 -8.18 -15.56 -17.96
CA LEU A 176 -9.39 -16.06 -18.63
C LEU A 176 -10.15 -17.06 -17.74
N ALA A 177 -9.43 -17.90 -17.00
CA ALA A 177 -9.97 -18.91 -16.10
C ALA A 177 -10.32 -18.38 -14.71
N HIS A 178 -10.31 -17.07 -14.44
CA HIS A 178 -10.60 -16.50 -13.12
C HIS A 178 -11.92 -16.98 -12.49
N ARG A 179 -12.86 -17.44 -13.32
CA ARG A 179 -14.15 -18.00 -12.89
C ARG A 179 -14.07 -19.44 -12.39
N TRP A 180 -13.06 -20.18 -12.84
CA TRP A 180 -12.74 -21.54 -12.41
C TRP A 180 -11.46 -21.47 -11.60
N ARG A 181 -11.59 -21.02 -10.34
CA ARG A 181 -10.45 -20.66 -9.50
C ARG A 181 -9.39 -21.77 -9.40
N LEU A 182 -9.80 -23.04 -9.34
CA LEU A 182 -8.86 -24.17 -9.37
C LEU A 182 -8.06 -24.24 -10.68
N VAL A 183 -8.71 -24.06 -11.83
CA VAL A 183 -8.04 -24.01 -13.14
C VAL A 183 -7.10 -22.82 -13.23
N SER A 184 -7.52 -21.64 -12.73
CA SER A 184 -6.66 -20.46 -12.65
C SER A 184 -5.42 -20.68 -11.77
N LEU A 185 -5.56 -21.39 -10.64
CA LEU A 185 -4.41 -21.80 -9.83
C LEU A 185 -3.49 -22.79 -10.56
N LEU A 186 -4.04 -23.78 -11.26
CA LEU A 186 -3.22 -24.72 -12.05
C LEU A 186 -2.45 -24.00 -13.17
N MET A 187 -3.08 -23.02 -13.84
CA MET A 187 -2.43 -22.17 -14.84
C MET A 187 -1.34 -21.29 -14.20
N LEU A 188 -1.53 -20.81 -12.98
CA LEU A 188 -0.50 -20.07 -12.24
C LEU A 188 0.69 -20.95 -11.91
N SER A 189 0.48 -22.21 -11.51
CA SER A 189 1.59 -23.13 -11.22
C SER A 189 2.37 -23.57 -12.45
N MET A 190 1.74 -23.60 -13.62
CA MET A 190 2.46 -23.75 -14.89
C MET A 190 3.46 -22.59 -15.10
N VAL A 191 3.08 -21.36 -14.73
CA VAL A 191 4.00 -20.21 -14.74
C VAL A 191 5.12 -20.41 -13.72
N GLY A 192 4.79 -20.76 -12.47
CA GLY A 192 5.77 -20.98 -11.41
C GLY A 192 6.81 -22.07 -11.73
N LEU A 193 6.37 -23.20 -12.30
CA LEU A 193 7.25 -24.27 -12.76
C LEU A 193 8.19 -23.79 -13.86
N THR A 194 7.66 -23.03 -14.83
CA THR A 194 8.47 -22.52 -15.96
C THR A 194 9.49 -21.50 -15.48
N VAL A 195 9.13 -20.64 -14.52
CA VAL A 195 10.05 -19.70 -13.86
C VAL A 195 11.16 -20.46 -13.13
N SER A 196 10.85 -21.55 -12.42
CA SER A 196 11.87 -22.41 -11.81
C SER A 196 12.83 -23.01 -12.84
N LEU A 197 12.32 -23.46 -13.99
CA LEU A 197 13.16 -23.98 -15.08
C LEU A 197 14.01 -22.86 -15.71
N THR A 198 13.48 -21.64 -15.78
CA THR A 198 14.24 -20.45 -16.20
C THR A 198 15.39 -20.17 -15.23
N PHE A 199 15.18 -20.26 -13.91
CA PHE A 199 16.27 -20.13 -12.94
C PHE A 199 17.36 -21.19 -13.12
N ILE A 200 16.99 -22.45 -13.34
CA ILE A 200 17.95 -23.53 -13.62
C ILE A 200 18.75 -23.20 -14.90
N ARG A 201 18.08 -22.74 -15.95
CA ARG A 201 18.74 -22.36 -17.21
C ARG A 201 19.76 -21.23 -17.00
N PHE A 202 19.46 -20.27 -16.14
CA PHE A 202 20.37 -19.17 -15.79
C PHE A 202 21.31 -19.51 -14.61
N SER A 203 21.51 -20.81 -14.33
CA SER A 203 22.44 -21.30 -13.29
C SER A 203 22.16 -20.74 -11.89
N ALA A 204 20.88 -20.56 -11.55
CA ALA A 204 20.40 -20.13 -10.23
C ALA A 204 19.64 -21.28 -9.52
N PRO A 205 20.32 -22.37 -9.12
CA PRO A 205 19.67 -23.55 -8.53
C PRO A 205 19.01 -23.27 -7.18
N ASP A 206 19.57 -22.37 -6.35
CA ASP A 206 18.97 -21.98 -5.06
C ASP A 206 17.62 -21.30 -5.26
N LEU A 207 17.53 -20.38 -6.22
CA LEU A 207 16.28 -19.72 -6.60
C LEU A 207 15.26 -20.71 -7.19
N ALA A 208 15.71 -21.71 -7.94
CA ALA A 208 14.83 -22.74 -8.46
C ALA A 208 14.20 -23.59 -7.33
N MET A 209 15.02 -24.03 -6.37
CA MET A 209 14.55 -24.84 -5.24
C MET A 209 13.63 -24.04 -4.30
N THR A 210 13.95 -22.78 -4.01
CA THR A 210 13.04 -21.90 -3.25
C THR A 210 11.73 -21.70 -4.01
N GLN A 211 11.79 -21.38 -5.30
CA GLN A 211 10.60 -21.13 -6.12
C GLN A 211 9.65 -22.35 -6.13
N LEU A 212 10.17 -23.56 -6.33
CA LEU A 212 9.36 -24.78 -6.28
C LEU A 212 8.71 -25.00 -4.91
N SER A 213 9.48 -24.78 -3.84
CA SER A 213 8.98 -24.98 -2.48
C SER A 213 7.90 -23.94 -2.12
N VAL A 214 8.13 -22.67 -2.46
CA VAL A 214 7.16 -21.58 -2.28
C VAL A 214 5.91 -21.80 -3.14
N GLU A 215 6.06 -22.28 -4.37
CA GLU A 215 4.95 -22.63 -5.25
C GLU A 215 4.05 -23.69 -4.59
N VAL A 216 4.64 -24.78 -4.09
CA VAL A 216 3.89 -25.83 -3.39
C VAL A 216 3.20 -25.28 -2.14
N ALA A 217 3.90 -24.51 -1.31
CA ALA A 217 3.33 -23.94 -0.08
C ALA A 217 2.18 -22.94 -0.37
N SER A 218 2.37 -22.04 -1.35
CA SER A 218 1.36 -21.06 -1.74
C SER A 218 0.17 -21.71 -2.43
N MET A 219 0.38 -22.76 -3.25
CA MET A 219 -0.70 -23.54 -3.84
C MET A 219 -1.56 -24.21 -2.77
N ILE A 220 -0.96 -24.80 -1.73
CA ILE A 220 -1.70 -25.37 -0.60
C ILE A 220 -2.48 -24.28 0.13
N LEU A 221 -1.86 -23.12 0.41
CA LEU A 221 -2.54 -21.97 1.03
C LEU A 221 -3.75 -21.54 0.22
N LEU A 222 -3.59 -21.37 -1.09
CA LEU A 222 -4.62 -20.90 -1.98
C LEU A 222 -5.75 -21.92 -2.11
N ILE A 223 -5.46 -23.23 -2.26
CA ILE A 223 -6.48 -24.27 -2.29
C ILE A 223 -7.28 -24.30 -0.98
N LEU A 224 -6.61 -24.17 0.16
CA LEU A 224 -7.26 -24.12 1.47
C LEU A 224 -8.13 -22.86 1.63
N ALA A 225 -7.67 -21.71 1.16
CA ALA A 225 -8.48 -20.50 1.13
C ALA A 225 -9.68 -20.62 0.18
N LEU A 226 -9.49 -21.24 -0.99
CA LEU A 226 -10.54 -21.48 -1.98
C LEU A 226 -11.62 -22.43 -1.47
N PHE A 227 -11.30 -23.33 -0.55
CA PHE A 227 -12.29 -24.20 0.09
C PHE A 227 -13.39 -23.39 0.81
N PHE A 228 -13.06 -22.20 1.33
CA PHE A 228 -14.00 -21.32 2.02
C PHE A 228 -14.66 -20.27 1.13
N LEU A 229 -14.15 -20.08 -0.10
CA LEU A 229 -14.62 -19.04 -1.02
C LEU A 229 -15.57 -19.61 -2.08
N PRO A 230 -16.48 -18.77 -2.64
CA PRO A 230 -17.31 -19.19 -3.76
C PRO A 230 -16.45 -19.62 -4.95
N GLN A 231 -16.61 -20.86 -5.42
CA GLN A 231 -15.76 -21.39 -6.51
C GLN A 231 -16.05 -20.71 -7.86
N ARG A 232 -17.25 -20.12 -8.03
CA ARG A 232 -17.65 -19.35 -9.22
C ARG A 232 -18.09 -17.94 -8.83
N PRO A 233 -17.26 -16.91 -9.04
CA PRO A 233 -17.65 -15.53 -8.78
C PRO A 233 -18.77 -15.09 -9.76
N PRO A 234 -19.61 -14.12 -9.34
CA PRO A 234 -20.76 -13.71 -10.11
C PRO A 234 -20.37 -12.75 -11.27
N ARG A 235 -21.16 -12.71 -12.35
CA ARG A 235 -20.80 -12.09 -13.67
C ARG A 235 -20.96 -10.56 -13.77
N TRP A 236 -20.95 -9.82 -12.67
CA TRP A 236 -21.40 -8.41 -12.64
C TRP A 236 -20.31 -7.45 -13.12
N VAL A 237 -19.87 -7.58 -14.37
CA VAL A 237 -18.83 -6.73 -14.97
C VAL A 237 -19.30 -6.20 -16.32
N SER A 238 -19.27 -4.88 -16.51
CA SER A 238 -19.63 -4.25 -17.78
C SER A 238 -18.49 -4.39 -18.80
N SER A 239 -18.83 -4.53 -20.09
CA SER A 239 -17.82 -4.64 -21.17
C SER A 239 -16.87 -3.44 -21.22
N ARG A 240 -17.37 -2.24 -20.88
CA ARG A 240 -16.53 -1.02 -20.77
C ARG A 240 -15.48 -1.14 -19.67
N ARG A 241 -15.81 -1.77 -18.54
CA ARG A 241 -14.85 -2.00 -17.46
C ARG A 241 -13.78 -2.99 -17.89
N ILE A 242 -14.17 -4.09 -18.54
CA ILE A 242 -13.23 -5.08 -19.05
C ILE A 242 -12.28 -4.44 -20.07
N LEU A 243 -12.80 -3.66 -21.02
CA LEU A 243 -11.97 -2.95 -22.00
C LEU A 243 -10.96 -2.01 -21.32
N ARG A 244 -11.41 -1.22 -20.33
CA ARG A 244 -10.52 -0.36 -19.54
C ARG A 244 -9.41 -1.17 -18.87
N ASP A 245 -9.77 -2.27 -18.20
CA ASP A 245 -8.80 -3.06 -17.43
C ASP A 245 -7.79 -3.76 -18.35
N VAL A 246 -8.22 -4.23 -19.52
CA VAL A 246 -7.33 -4.77 -20.56
C VAL A 246 -6.39 -3.70 -21.11
N LEU A 247 -6.90 -2.49 -21.40
CA LEU A 247 -6.05 -1.39 -21.88
C LEU A 247 -5.04 -0.96 -20.82
N LEU A 248 -5.44 -0.87 -19.55
CA LEU A 248 -4.55 -0.50 -18.45
C LEU A 248 -3.49 -1.57 -18.21
N ALA A 249 -3.87 -2.84 -18.12
CA ALA A 249 -2.93 -3.94 -17.91
C ALA A 249 -1.99 -4.12 -19.11
N GLY A 250 -2.52 -4.03 -20.34
CA GLY A 250 -1.74 -4.15 -21.56
C GLY A 250 -0.74 -3.00 -21.75
N SER A 251 -1.15 -1.75 -21.51
CA SER A 251 -0.25 -0.60 -21.57
C SER A 251 0.85 -0.67 -20.53
N LEU A 252 0.52 -1.02 -19.29
CA LEU A 252 1.53 -1.20 -18.24
C LEU A 252 2.49 -2.35 -18.55
N GLY A 253 1.98 -3.47 -19.06
CA GLY A 253 2.80 -4.60 -19.49
C GLY A 253 3.80 -4.21 -20.59
N LEU A 254 3.36 -3.44 -21.59
CA LEU A 254 4.23 -2.91 -22.64
C LEU A 254 5.29 -1.95 -22.10
N VAL A 255 4.93 -1.06 -21.18
CA VAL A 255 5.88 -0.11 -20.58
C VAL A 255 6.91 -0.82 -19.71
N ILE A 256 6.51 -1.79 -18.89
CA ILE A 256 7.44 -2.62 -18.11
C ILE A 256 8.35 -3.44 -19.02
N ALA A 257 7.81 -4.02 -20.10
CA ALA A 257 8.61 -4.73 -21.10
C ALA A 257 9.64 -3.80 -21.76
N GLY A 258 9.23 -2.58 -22.15
CA GLY A 258 10.12 -1.56 -22.70
C GLY A 258 11.20 -1.12 -21.72
N LEU A 259 10.86 -0.96 -20.44
CA LEU A 259 11.82 -0.64 -19.38
C LEU A 259 12.82 -1.77 -19.15
N ASN A 260 12.37 -3.02 -19.08
CA ASN A 260 13.26 -4.18 -18.97
C ASN A 260 14.17 -4.31 -20.20
N TYR A 261 13.62 -4.10 -21.40
CA TYR A 261 14.40 -4.09 -22.63
C TYR A 261 15.47 -2.98 -22.61
N ALA A 262 15.11 -1.78 -22.20
CA ALA A 262 16.05 -0.67 -22.07
C ALA A 262 17.16 -0.97 -21.04
N LEU A 263 16.80 -1.53 -19.88
CA LEU A 263 17.76 -1.87 -18.83
C LEU A 263 18.73 -2.97 -19.26
N LEU A 264 18.20 -4.07 -19.83
CA LEU A 264 18.99 -5.26 -20.17
C LEU A 264 19.87 -5.08 -21.41
N THR A 265 19.61 -4.09 -22.25
CA THR A 265 20.44 -3.77 -23.43
C THR A 265 21.53 -2.72 -23.13
N ARG A 266 21.72 -2.35 -21.87
CA ARG A 266 22.73 -1.39 -21.41
C ARG A 266 23.75 -2.06 -20.49
N GLU A 267 24.98 -1.57 -20.52
CA GLU A 267 25.99 -1.97 -19.55
C GLU A 267 25.63 -1.42 -18.17
N ALA A 268 25.63 -2.31 -17.17
CA ALA A 268 25.41 -1.97 -15.78
C ALA A 268 26.69 -2.16 -14.98
N LEU A 269 26.99 -1.22 -14.09
CA LEU A 269 28.04 -1.40 -13.09
C LEU A 269 27.66 -2.60 -12.21
N SER A 270 28.56 -3.57 -12.11
CA SER A 270 28.35 -4.80 -11.36
C SER A 270 29.36 -4.91 -10.21
N ILE A 271 28.89 -5.45 -9.09
CA ILE A 271 29.72 -5.81 -7.93
C ILE A 271 29.92 -7.33 -7.81
N SER A 272 29.51 -8.10 -8.84
CA SER A 272 29.58 -9.57 -8.82
C SER A 272 31.01 -10.10 -8.67
N ASP A 273 32.00 -9.44 -9.28
CA ASP A 273 33.41 -9.85 -9.21
C ASP A 273 33.94 -9.83 -7.78
N TYR A 274 33.51 -8.85 -6.98
CA TYR A 274 33.84 -8.79 -5.56
C TYR A 274 33.32 -10.00 -4.80
N PHE A 275 32.06 -10.39 -5.02
CA PHE A 275 31.48 -11.55 -4.33
C PHE A 275 32.10 -12.86 -4.78
N LEU A 276 32.39 -13.02 -6.07
CA LEU A 276 33.07 -14.21 -6.58
C LEU A 276 34.48 -14.36 -5.99
N ALA A 277 35.22 -13.27 -5.88
CA ALA A 277 36.56 -13.27 -5.31
C ALA A 277 36.57 -13.48 -3.78
N ASN A 278 35.55 -12.99 -3.06
CA ASN A 278 35.57 -12.94 -1.59
C ASN A 278 34.69 -13.99 -0.88
N SER A 279 33.86 -14.77 -1.58
CA SER A 279 32.95 -15.73 -0.90
C SER A 279 33.67 -16.80 -0.08
N VAL A 280 34.77 -17.36 -0.60
CA VAL A 280 35.59 -18.33 0.13
C VAL A 280 36.51 -17.65 1.16
N PRO A 281 37.38 -16.68 0.79
CA PRO A 281 38.31 -16.13 1.76
C PRO A 281 37.66 -15.24 2.83
N GLY A 282 36.51 -14.64 2.54
CA GLY A 282 35.75 -13.80 3.48
C GLY A 282 34.70 -14.58 4.27
N GLY A 283 33.89 -15.40 3.58
CA GLY A 283 32.72 -16.06 4.18
C GLY A 283 32.86 -17.58 4.41
N GLY A 284 33.96 -18.21 3.99
CA GLY A 284 34.22 -19.65 4.18
C GLY A 284 33.44 -20.60 3.25
N GLY A 285 32.60 -20.08 2.34
CA GLY A 285 31.68 -20.93 1.57
C GLY A 285 31.91 -20.87 0.06
N THR A 286 31.79 -22.02 -0.61
CA THR A 286 31.81 -22.07 -2.08
C THR A 286 30.45 -21.75 -2.71
N ASN A 287 29.35 -21.78 -1.94
CA ASN A 287 28.05 -21.32 -2.43
C ASN A 287 27.94 -19.80 -2.28
N VAL A 288 28.31 -19.08 -3.34
CA VAL A 288 28.29 -17.60 -3.39
C VAL A 288 26.92 -17.02 -3.02
N VAL A 289 25.82 -17.65 -3.44
CA VAL A 289 24.46 -17.15 -3.14
C VAL A 289 24.19 -17.26 -1.65
N ASN A 290 24.41 -18.43 -1.05
CA ASN A 290 24.18 -18.61 0.39
C ASN A 290 25.09 -17.70 1.21
N VAL A 291 26.38 -17.60 0.86
CA VAL A 291 27.34 -16.71 1.55
C VAL A 291 26.89 -15.25 1.46
N ILE A 292 26.40 -14.78 0.32
CA ILE A 292 25.83 -13.43 0.22
C ILE A 292 24.64 -13.28 1.18
N LEU A 293 23.73 -14.24 1.24
CA LEU A 293 22.51 -14.16 2.05
C LEU A 293 22.79 -14.21 3.55
N VAL A 294 23.74 -15.03 4.00
CA VAL A 294 23.94 -15.28 5.44
C VAL A 294 25.11 -14.50 6.04
N ASP A 295 26.04 -14.02 5.22
CA ASP A 295 27.23 -13.29 5.66
C ASP A 295 27.24 -11.85 5.10
N PHE A 296 27.64 -11.65 3.83
CA PHE A 296 27.81 -10.29 3.27
C PHE A 296 26.56 -9.40 3.38
N ARG A 297 25.37 -9.99 3.19
CA ARG A 297 24.07 -9.32 3.25
C ARG A 297 23.13 -10.05 4.23
N GLY A 298 23.69 -10.61 5.32
CA GLY A 298 22.96 -11.25 6.41
C GLY A 298 21.82 -10.40 6.99
N PHE A 299 21.96 -9.08 6.96
CA PHE A 299 20.94 -8.15 7.45
C PHE A 299 19.65 -8.20 6.62
N ASP A 300 19.74 -8.39 5.31
CA ASP A 300 18.57 -8.52 4.44
C ASP A 300 17.79 -9.80 4.79
N THR A 301 18.50 -10.92 4.95
CA THR A 301 17.88 -12.20 5.35
C THR A 301 17.29 -12.13 6.76
N LEU A 302 17.92 -11.42 7.70
CA LEU A 302 17.32 -11.13 9.02
C LEU A 302 16.00 -10.35 8.87
N GLY A 303 15.98 -9.35 7.98
CA GLY A 303 14.77 -8.60 7.64
C GLY A 303 13.67 -9.49 7.04
N GLU A 304 14.02 -10.35 6.09
CA GLU A 304 13.10 -11.30 5.44
C GLU A 304 12.46 -12.26 6.45
N ILE A 305 13.25 -12.92 7.31
CA ILE A 305 12.68 -13.82 8.32
C ILE A 305 11.84 -13.07 9.35
N THR A 306 12.20 -11.82 9.67
CA THR A 306 11.39 -10.96 10.55
C THR A 306 10.03 -10.68 9.92
N VAL A 307 10.00 -10.29 8.64
CA VAL A 307 8.75 -10.06 7.89
C VAL A 307 7.92 -11.35 7.83
N LEU A 308 8.54 -12.50 7.58
CA LEU A 308 7.87 -13.79 7.53
C LEU A 308 7.28 -14.20 8.89
N THR A 309 8.04 -14.06 9.98
CA THR A 309 7.56 -14.30 11.35
C THR A 309 6.39 -13.37 11.69
N LEU A 310 6.50 -12.08 11.37
CA LEU A 310 5.42 -11.11 11.59
C LEU A 310 4.17 -11.43 10.76
N ALA A 311 4.31 -11.82 9.49
CA ALA A 311 3.20 -12.23 8.64
C ALA A 311 2.49 -13.47 9.23
N GLY A 312 3.24 -14.43 9.75
CA GLY A 312 2.70 -15.58 10.43
C GLY A 312 1.97 -15.23 11.73
N LEU A 313 2.55 -14.38 12.58
CA LEU A 313 1.92 -13.91 13.82
C LEU A 313 0.65 -13.08 13.54
N ALA A 314 0.69 -12.23 12.52
CA ALA A 314 -0.46 -11.46 12.07
C ALA A 314 -1.57 -12.39 11.58
N THR A 315 -1.24 -13.41 10.77
CA THR A 315 -2.18 -14.42 10.31
C THR A 315 -2.79 -15.18 11.49
N TYR A 316 -1.98 -15.65 12.44
CA TYR A 316 -2.44 -16.30 13.66
C TYR A 316 -3.43 -15.42 14.44
N LYS A 317 -3.11 -14.13 14.62
CA LYS A 317 -3.97 -13.18 15.34
C LYS A 317 -5.25 -12.84 14.58
N LEU A 318 -5.18 -12.66 13.26
CA LEU A 318 -6.33 -12.34 12.40
C LEU A 318 -7.32 -13.50 12.30
N LEU A 319 -6.82 -14.74 12.29
CA LEU A 319 -7.64 -15.95 12.27
C LEU A 319 -8.13 -16.37 13.66
N ASN A 320 -7.57 -15.79 14.73
CA ASN A 320 -8.01 -16.10 16.08
C ASN A 320 -9.50 -15.78 16.24
N ARG A 321 -10.27 -16.76 16.74
CA ARG A 321 -11.74 -16.72 16.90
C ARG A 321 -12.55 -16.62 15.62
N LEU A 322 -11.92 -16.61 14.45
CA LEU A 322 -12.64 -16.79 13.20
C LEU A 322 -13.20 -18.22 13.18
N ARG A 323 -14.48 -18.37 12.84
CA ARG A 323 -15.14 -19.69 12.72
C ARG A 323 -15.86 -19.75 11.38
N LEU A 324 -15.26 -20.43 10.43
CA LEU A 324 -15.79 -20.58 9.08
C LEU A 324 -16.65 -21.84 8.99
N PHE A 325 -17.84 -21.69 8.44
CA PHE A 325 -18.75 -22.82 8.22
C PHE A 325 -18.17 -23.77 7.16
N LYS A 326 -18.09 -25.06 7.48
CA LYS A 326 -17.66 -26.09 6.55
C LYS A 326 -18.81 -26.44 5.58
N PRO A 327 -18.66 -26.25 4.24
CA PRO A 327 -19.67 -26.66 3.27
C PRO A 327 -19.90 -28.18 3.33
N SER A 328 -21.17 -28.62 3.26
CA SER A 328 -21.54 -30.05 3.29
C SER A 328 -21.42 -30.76 1.94
N GLY A 329 -21.21 -30.02 0.85
CA GLY A 329 -21.02 -30.52 -0.50
C GLY A 329 -20.41 -29.49 -1.44
N ASN A 330 -20.17 -29.88 -2.68
CA ASN A 330 -19.74 -28.97 -3.74
C ASN A 330 -20.91 -28.06 -4.20
N LEU A 331 -20.62 -27.14 -5.13
CA LEU A 331 -21.63 -26.22 -5.68
C LEU A 331 -22.78 -26.92 -6.43
N GLU A 332 -22.60 -28.16 -6.84
CA GLU A 332 -23.58 -28.98 -7.57
C GLU A 332 -24.43 -29.85 -6.62
N GLY A 333 -24.28 -29.67 -5.31
CA GLY A 333 -25.01 -30.43 -4.29
C GLY A 333 -24.46 -31.84 -4.03
N ILE A 334 -23.34 -32.20 -4.67
CA ILE A 334 -22.65 -33.47 -4.43
C ILE A 334 -22.00 -33.39 -3.05
N ARG A 335 -22.38 -34.30 -2.16
CA ARG A 335 -21.83 -34.37 -0.81
C ARG A 335 -20.35 -34.75 -0.88
N TRP A 336 -19.55 -34.14 0.01
CA TRP A 336 -18.16 -34.54 0.16
C TRP A 336 -18.06 -36.01 0.58
N SER A 337 -16.97 -36.67 0.18
CA SER A 337 -16.69 -38.06 0.56
C SER A 337 -16.81 -38.26 2.08
N ARG A 338 -17.39 -39.40 2.49
CA ARG A 338 -17.44 -39.79 3.91
C ARG A 338 -16.05 -40.13 4.45
N HIS A 339 -15.16 -40.62 3.59
CA HIS A 339 -13.76 -40.88 3.93
C HIS A 339 -12.99 -39.56 3.86
N ARG A 340 -12.89 -38.89 5.02
CA ARG A 340 -12.20 -37.61 5.17
C ARG A 340 -10.69 -37.71 4.92
N TYR A 341 -10.12 -38.88 5.17
CA TYR A 341 -8.69 -39.17 5.06
C TYR A 341 -8.52 -40.46 4.22
N PRO A 342 -8.15 -40.36 2.93
CA PRO A 342 -7.94 -41.52 2.08
C PRO A 342 -6.71 -42.31 2.54
N MET A 343 -6.84 -43.64 2.71
CA MET A 343 -5.76 -44.53 3.17
C MET A 343 -4.47 -44.39 2.34
N ILE A 344 -4.60 -44.23 1.02
CA ILE A 344 -3.44 -44.07 0.13
C ILE A 344 -2.64 -42.80 0.51
N LEU A 345 -3.33 -41.68 0.75
CA LEU A 345 -2.69 -40.43 1.13
C LEU A 345 -2.04 -40.54 2.51
N GLU A 346 -2.68 -41.20 3.48
CA GLU A 346 -2.10 -41.42 4.81
C GLU A 346 -0.81 -42.25 4.79
N VAL A 347 -0.80 -43.34 4.02
CA VAL A 347 0.36 -44.23 3.88
C VAL A 347 1.50 -43.51 3.16
N VAL A 348 1.20 -42.83 2.05
CA VAL A 348 2.19 -42.07 1.29
C VAL A 348 2.77 -40.93 2.13
N ALA A 349 1.92 -40.16 2.82
CA ALA A 349 2.38 -39.08 3.70
C ALA A 349 3.30 -39.61 4.81
N GLN A 350 2.98 -40.77 5.41
CA GLN A 350 3.79 -41.36 6.46
C GLN A 350 5.19 -41.76 5.97
N ILE A 351 5.32 -42.24 4.74
CA ILE A 351 6.61 -42.60 4.14
C ILE A 351 7.39 -41.36 3.71
N ILE A 352 6.71 -40.35 3.17
CA ILE A 352 7.34 -39.11 2.70
C ILE A 352 7.94 -38.31 3.86
N LEU A 353 7.33 -38.32 5.06
CA LEU A 353 7.80 -37.52 6.19
C LEU A 353 9.28 -37.74 6.54
N PRO A 354 9.74 -38.97 6.91
CA PRO A 354 11.13 -39.18 7.26
C PRO A 354 12.09 -38.90 6.09
N LEU A 355 11.68 -39.21 4.85
CA LEU A 355 12.48 -38.92 3.67
C LEU A 355 12.64 -37.41 3.44
N ALA A 356 11.57 -36.65 3.55
CA ALA A 356 11.59 -35.19 3.39
C ALA A 356 12.37 -34.51 4.52
N LEU A 357 12.28 -35.00 5.76
CA LEU A 357 13.11 -34.51 6.87
C LEU A 357 14.59 -34.81 6.64
N LEU A 358 14.93 -36.01 6.15
CA LEU A 358 16.30 -36.36 5.78
C LEU A 358 16.84 -35.42 4.68
N VAL A 359 16.06 -35.20 3.62
CA VAL A 359 16.40 -34.28 2.53
C VAL A 359 16.53 -32.85 3.03
N SER A 360 15.65 -32.42 3.94
CA SER A 360 15.71 -31.08 4.55
C SER A 360 16.99 -30.89 5.36
N VAL A 361 17.35 -31.85 6.23
CA VAL A 361 18.61 -31.81 7.00
C VAL A 361 19.82 -31.84 6.07
N TYR A 362 19.79 -32.64 5.01
CA TYR A 362 20.85 -32.69 4.02
C TYR A 362 21.04 -31.34 3.30
N ILE A 363 19.95 -30.73 2.82
CA ILE A 363 19.95 -29.41 2.16
C ILE A 363 20.40 -28.30 3.11
N PHE A 364 20.03 -28.39 4.39
CA PHE A 364 20.47 -27.48 5.44
C PHE A 364 22.00 -27.54 5.62
N LEU A 365 22.54 -28.74 5.87
CA LEU A 365 23.96 -28.93 6.18
C LEU A 365 24.89 -28.61 5.00
N ARG A 366 24.46 -28.83 3.75
CA ARG A 366 25.29 -28.56 2.57
C ARG A 366 25.23 -27.11 2.08
N GLY A 367 24.31 -26.29 2.60
CA GLY A 367 23.95 -24.98 2.03
C GLY A 367 25.12 -24.00 1.90
N HIS A 368 26.13 -24.12 2.75
CA HIS A 368 27.32 -23.27 2.74
C HIS A 368 28.20 -23.48 1.49
N ASN A 369 28.21 -24.71 0.94
CA ASN A 369 29.13 -25.10 -0.13
C ASN A 369 28.42 -25.51 -1.42
N GLN A 370 27.17 -25.94 -1.32
CA GLN A 370 26.37 -26.39 -2.45
C GLN A 370 24.98 -25.77 -2.39
N PRO A 371 24.21 -25.83 -3.50
CA PRO A 371 22.85 -25.31 -3.49
C PRO A 371 22.03 -25.87 -2.34
N GLY A 372 21.37 -24.99 -1.58
CA GLY A 372 20.69 -25.27 -0.31
C GLY A 372 20.69 -24.07 0.64
N GLY A 373 20.52 -24.33 1.94
CA GLY A 373 20.50 -23.31 2.99
C GLY A 373 19.30 -23.41 3.94
N GLY A 374 19.29 -22.55 4.98
CA GLY A 374 18.29 -22.55 6.04
C GLY A 374 16.85 -22.37 5.53
N PHE A 375 16.66 -21.48 4.56
CA PHE A 375 15.34 -21.12 4.05
C PHE A 375 14.65 -22.28 3.31
N ILE A 376 15.33 -22.87 2.31
CA ILE A 376 14.79 -23.98 1.51
C ILE A 376 14.54 -25.20 2.40
N ALA A 377 15.51 -25.55 3.25
CA ALA A 377 15.36 -26.65 4.18
C ALA A 377 14.14 -26.44 5.08
N GLY A 378 13.92 -25.22 5.58
CA GLY A 378 12.77 -24.88 6.42
C GLY A 378 11.44 -25.06 5.68
N LEU A 379 11.35 -24.63 4.41
CA LEU A 379 10.15 -24.84 3.59
C LEU A 379 9.86 -26.32 3.34
N ILE A 380 10.88 -27.13 3.03
CA ILE A 380 10.72 -28.57 2.82
C ILE A 380 10.17 -29.24 4.09
N THR A 381 10.72 -28.89 5.27
CA THR A 381 10.22 -29.38 6.56
C THR A 381 8.77 -28.94 6.79
N ALA A 382 8.45 -27.67 6.55
CA ALA A 382 7.09 -27.15 6.72
C ALA A 382 6.08 -27.86 5.81
N ILE A 383 6.42 -28.09 4.54
CA ILE A 383 5.58 -28.81 3.57
C ILE A 383 5.38 -30.27 3.99
N ALA A 384 6.45 -30.95 4.43
CA ALA A 384 6.39 -32.34 4.88
C ALA A 384 5.47 -32.50 6.10
N LEU A 385 5.56 -31.58 7.06
CA LEU A 385 4.70 -31.54 8.24
C LEU A 385 3.26 -31.18 7.87
N LEU A 386 3.06 -30.22 6.96
CA LEU A 386 1.74 -29.84 6.46
C LEU A 386 1.05 -30.99 5.72
N LEU A 387 1.80 -31.81 4.98
CA LEU A 387 1.26 -33.00 4.34
C LEU A 387 0.66 -33.97 5.37
N GLN A 388 1.23 -34.07 6.58
CA GLN A 388 0.63 -34.84 7.68
C GLN A 388 -0.70 -34.24 8.14
N TYR A 389 -0.76 -32.91 8.28
CA TYR A 389 -1.99 -32.20 8.62
C TYR A 389 -3.11 -32.42 7.60
N ILE A 390 -2.77 -32.44 6.31
CA ILE A 390 -3.72 -32.71 5.23
C ILE A 390 -4.15 -34.18 5.24
N ALA A 391 -3.19 -35.10 5.39
CA ALA A 391 -3.43 -36.53 5.28
C ALA A 391 -4.23 -37.10 6.45
N ARG A 392 -3.94 -36.68 7.70
CA ARG A 392 -4.51 -37.26 8.93
C ARG A 392 -5.38 -36.29 9.73
N GLY A 393 -5.39 -35.00 9.37
CA GLY A 393 -6.17 -33.97 10.02
C GLY A 393 -5.46 -33.26 11.18
N TYR A 394 -6.05 -32.13 11.58
CA TYR A 394 -5.52 -31.25 12.62
C TYR A 394 -5.49 -31.90 14.02
N GLU A 395 -6.59 -32.51 14.46
CA GLU A 395 -6.68 -33.11 15.80
C GLU A 395 -5.66 -34.24 15.99
N TRP A 396 -5.54 -35.15 15.00
CA TRP A 396 -4.60 -36.27 15.07
C TRP A 396 -3.14 -35.80 15.13
N THR A 397 -2.80 -34.78 14.34
CA THR A 397 -1.43 -34.28 14.19
C THR A 397 -1.01 -33.42 15.37
N SER A 398 -1.87 -32.51 15.84
CA SER A 398 -1.59 -31.64 16.99
C SER A 398 -1.41 -32.41 18.31
N LEU A 399 -2.10 -33.55 18.47
CA LEU A 399 -1.90 -34.44 19.62
C LEU A 399 -0.53 -35.14 19.62
N ARG A 400 0.08 -35.37 18.44
CA ARG A 400 1.37 -36.06 18.29
C ARG A 400 2.55 -35.13 18.12
N LEU A 401 2.31 -33.91 17.65
CA LEU A 401 3.28 -32.84 17.53
C LEU A 401 2.78 -31.64 18.36
N PRO A 402 2.86 -31.71 19.71
CA PRO A 402 2.41 -30.66 20.62
C PRO A 402 3.38 -29.48 20.64
N ILE A 403 3.65 -28.91 19.47
CA ILE A 403 4.64 -27.89 19.22
C ILE A 403 3.94 -26.56 18.99
N SER A 404 4.39 -25.52 19.70
CA SER A 404 3.90 -24.17 19.47
C SER A 404 4.66 -23.52 18.31
N TYR A 405 4.05 -23.48 17.13
CA TYR A 405 4.61 -22.83 15.94
C TYR A 405 4.98 -21.35 16.12
N PRO A 406 4.19 -20.53 16.85
CA PRO A 406 4.60 -19.17 17.19
C PRO A 406 5.92 -19.13 17.97
N VAL A 407 6.12 -20.05 18.93
CA VAL A 407 7.34 -20.12 19.74
C VAL A 407 8.53 -20.52 18.88
N ILE A 408 8.38 -21.53 18.00
CA ILE A 408 9.47 -21.91 17.07
C ILE A 408 9.86 -20.74 16.17
N SER A 409 8.89 -20.02 15.62
CA SER A 409 9.18 -18.92 14.70
C SER A 409 9.94 -17.78 15.41
N VAL A 410 9.50 -17.41 16.62
CA VAL A 410 10.18 -16.39 17.44
C VAL A 410 11.54 -16.88 17.92
N LEU A 411 11.67 -18.15 18.31
CA LEU A 411 12.94 -18.74 18.70
C LEU A 411 13.95 -18.68 17.55
N GLY A 412 13.52 -18.98 16.32
CA GLY A 412 14.37 -18.84 15.14
C GLY A 412 14.91 -17.43 14.95
N LEU A 413 14.02 -16.42 15.08
CA LEU A 413 14.42 -15.02 15.02
C LEU A 413 15.39 -14.65 16.16
N VAL A 414 15.11 -15.10 17.38
CA VAL A 414 16.01 -14.88 18.53
C VAL A 414 17.37 -15.51 18.30
N VAL A 415 17.45 -16.73 17.77
CA VAL A 415 18.72 -17.39 17.43
C VAL A 415 19.48 -16.59 16.37
N ALA A 416 18.82 -16.10 15.32
CA ALA A 416 19.45 -15.29 14.28
C ALA A 416 20.00 -13.96 14.83
N VAL A 417 19.21 -13.26 15.65
CA VAL A 417 19.63 -12.00 16.31
C VAL A 417 20.77 -12.25 17.29
N LEU A 418 20.68 -13.28 18.13
CA LEU A 418 21.73 -13.62 19.09
C LEU A 418 23.03 -14.02 18.39
N THR A 419 22.95 -14.70 17.24
CA THR A 419 24.13 -15.03 16.43
C THR A 419 24.82 -13.74 15.96
N GLY A 420 24.06 -12.76 15.46
CA GLY A 420 24.62 -11.47 15.05
C GLY A 420 25.14 -10.61 16.20
N LEU A 421 24.47 -10.63 17.37
CA LEU A 421 24.93 -9.97 18.60
C LEU A 421 26.20 -10.64 19.16
N GLY A 422 26.38 -11.94 18.92
CA GLY A 422 27.58 -12.68 19.28
C GLY A 422 28.83 -12.05 18.70
N SER A 423 28.78 -11.52 17.48
CA SER A 423 29.92 -10.84 16.83
C SER A 423 30.42 -9.62 17.62
N TRP A 424 29.52 -8.89 18.30
CA TRP A 424 29.89 -7.73 19.13
C TRP A 424 30.74 -8.11 20.34
N LEU A 425 30.52 -9.29 20.93
CA LEU A 425 31.32 -9.79 22.06
C LEU A 425 32.79 -9.99 21.68
N PHE A 426 33.07 -10.16 20.39
CA PHE A 426 34.42 -10.33 19.84
C PHE A 426 34.97 -9.05 19.18
N GLY A 427 34.28 -7.91 19.31
CA GLY A 427 34.72 -6.62 18.76
C GLY A 427 34.47 -6.44 17.26
N TYR A 428 33.71 -7.33 16.63
CA TYR A 428 33.33 -7.23 15.21
C TYR A 428 31.96 -6.56 15.03
N PRO A 429 31.67 -5.99 13.85
CA PRO A 429 30.34 -5.48 13.52
C PRO A 429 29.23 -6.55 13.63
N PHE A 430 27.98 -6.09 13.71
CA PHE A 430 26.82 -6.98 13.78
C PHE A 430 26.77 -7.91 12.56
N LEU A 431 26.44 -9.19 12.78
CA LEU A 431 26.36 -10.23 11.73
C LEU A 431 27.67 -10.45 10.95
N THR A 432 28.83 -10.19 11.55
CA THR A 432 30.10 -10.66 10.99
C THR A 432 30.26 -12.14 11.29
N SER A 433 30.31 -13.00 10.26
CA SER A 433 30.53 -14.43 10.45
C SER A 433 32.01 -14.77 10.65
N SER A 434 32.25 -15.92 11.27
CA SER A 434 33.59 -16.51 11.43
C SER A 434 33.49 -17.99 11.13
N PHE A 435 34.51 -18.53 10.49
CA PHE A 435 34.59 -19.93 10.12
C PHE A 435 35.90 -20.56 10.60
N GLY A 436 35.87 -21.86 10.87
CA GLY A 436 37.03 -22.62 11.28
C GLY A 436 36.88 -24.10 10.96
N TYR A 437 38.00 -24.79 10.79
CA TYR A 437 38.03 -26.24 10.58
C TYR A 437 38.20 -26.94 11.93
N PHE A 438 37.23 -27.78 12.28
CA PHE A 438 37.21 -28.56 13.51
C PHE A 438 37.21 -30.06 13.18
N ASP A 439 38.06 -30.81 13.87
CA ASP A 439 38.08 -32.27 13.82
C ASP A 439 37.02 -32.83 14.76
N ILE A 440 35.83 -33.14 14.23
CA ILE A 440 34.75 -33.74 15.01
C ILE A 440 34.95 -35.27 15.03
N PRO A 441 34.98 -35.92 16.21
CA PRO A 441 35.06 -37.37 16.30
C PRO A 441 33.92 -38.03 15.50
N LEU A 442 34.25 -39.08 14.72
CA LEU A 442 33.41 -39.79 13.74
C LEU A 442 33.17 -39.12 12.38
N ILE A 443 33.30 -37.79 12.23
CA ILE A 443 32.97 -37.08 10.99
C ILE A 443 34.23 -36.63 10.23
N GLY A 444 35.31 -36.35 10.96
CA GLY A 444 36.59 -35.86 10.40
C GLY A 444 36.69 -34.33 10.39
N LYS A 445 37.56 -33.79 9.54
CA LYS A 445 37.73 -32.34 9.35
C LYS A 445 36.47 -31.74 8.76
N THR A 446 35.78 -30.93 9.55
CA THR A 446 34.55 -30.25 9.17
C THR A 446 34.69 -28.75 9.32
N GLU A 447 34.23 -28.03 8.31
CA GLU A 447 34.14 -26.57 8.37
C GLU A 447 32.89 -26.18 9.14
N LEU A 448 33.07 -25.48 10.26
CA LEU A 448 31.99 -24.88 11.01
C LEU A 448 32.09 -23.38 10.91
N ALA A 449 31.02 -22.77 10.42
CA ALA A 449 30.85 -21.33 10.38
C ALA A 449 29.75 -20.90 11.35
N THR A 450 29.91 -19.76 12.00
CA THR A 450 28.82 -19.13 12.78
C THR A 450 27.61 -18.80 11.89
N ALA A 451 27.82 -18.68 10.57
CA ALA A 451 26.77 -18.62 9.56
C ALA A 451 25.78 -19.80 9.64
N LEU A 452 26.21 -20.99 10.05
CA LEU A 452 25.32 -22.15 10.24
C LEU A 452 24.31 -21.94 11.38
N LEU A 453 24.70 -21.23 12.45
CA LEU A 453 23.79 -20.87 13.54
C LEU A 453 22.76 -19.82 13.10
N PHE A 454 23.19 -18.87 12.27
CA PHE A 454 22.27 -17.92 11.65
C PHE A 454 21.27 -18.65 10.74
N ASP A 455 21.75 -19.56 9.89
CA ASP A 455 20.93 -20.41 9.03
C ASP A 455 19.97 -21.31 9.85
N LEU A 456 20.39 -21.79 11.02
CA LEU A 456 19.50 -22.52 11.95
C LEU A 456 18.36 -21.62 12.44
N GLY A 457 18.66 -20.36 12.76
CA GLY A 457 17.66 -19.35 13.09
C GLY A 457 16.66 -19.13 11.95
N VAL A 458 17.18 -18.98 10.72
CA VAL A 458 16.36 -18.88 9.49
C VAL A 458 15.48 -20.10 9.32
N TYR A 459 16.04 -21.30 9.42
CA TYR A 459 15.32 -22.57 9.30
C TYR A 459 14.14 -22.64 10.27
N LEU A 460 14.38 -22.38 11.57
CA LEU A 460 13.34 -22.39 12.59
C LEU A 460 12.27 -21.31 12.33
N ALA A 461 12.69 -20.09 11.97
CA ALA A 461 11.79 -18.99 11.68
C ALA A 461 10.82 -19.35 10.54
N VAL A 462 11.35 -19.91 9.44
CA VAL A 462 10.60 -20.33 8.25
C VAL A 462 9.66 -21.50 8.55
N VAL A 463 10.13 -22.55 9.26
CA VAL A 463 9.28 -23.68 9.66
C VAL A 463 8.11 -23.20 10.51
N GLY A 464 8.40 -22.43 11.56
CA GLY A 464 7.40 -21.92 12.49
C GLY A 464 6.39 -21.00 11.80
N ALA A 465 6.85 -20.05 10.99
CA ALA A 465 5.98 -19.10 10.31
C ALA A 465 5.09 -19.76 9.26
N THR A 466 5.66 -20.63 8.42
CA THR A 466 4.93 -21.33 7.36
C THR A 466 3.84 -22.23 7.94
N LEU A 467 4.17 -23.03 8.96
CA LEU A 467 3.19 -23.87 9.65
C LEU A 467 2.15 -23.04 10.39
N MET A 468 2.55 -21.92 11.02
CA MET A 468 1.62 -21.01 11.66
C MET A 468 0.61 -20.42 10.66
N ILE A 469 1.01 -20.04 9.45
CA ILE A 469 0.08 -19.54 8.43
C ILE A 469 -0.88 -20.66 7.98
N LEU A 470 -0.33 -21.83 7.62
CA LEU A 470 -1.06 -22.88 6.93
C LEU A 470 -1.96 -23.70 7.87
N VAL A 471 -1.46 -24.06 9.05
CA VAL A 471 -2.20 -24.88 10.02
C VAL A 471 -3.36 -24.09 10.62
N ASN A 472 -3.16 -22.80 10.94
CA ASN A 472 -4.24 -21.97 11.50
C ASN A 472 -5.38 -21.75 10.51
N LEU A 473 -5.10 -21.65 9.21
CA LEU A 473 -6.16 -21.58 8.18
C LEU A 473 -6.96 -22.89 8.09
N GLY A 474 -6.32 -24.03 8.43
CA GLY A 474 -7.00 -25.33 8.49
C GLY A 474 -7.88 -25.51 9.73
N SER A 475 -7.53 -24.87 10.85
CA SER A 475 -8.24 -25.01 12.13
C SER A 475 -9.48 -24.11 12.27
N VAL A 476 -9.72 -23.20 11.32
CA VAL A 476 -10.81 -22.21 11.39
C VAL A 476 -12.21 -22.83 11.20
N THR A 477 -12.30 -24.11 10.87
CA THR A 477 -13.59 -24.73 10.49
C THR A 477 -14.48 -25.06 11.68
N THR A 478 -15.79 -24.81 11.55
CA THR A 478 -16.82 -25.29 12.48
C THR A 478 -17.94 -26.00 11.75
N ALA A 479 -18.49 -27.05 12.38
CA ALA A 479 -19.66 -27.77 11.90
C ALA A 479 -20.97 -27.00 12.17
N HIS A 480 -20.96 -26.02 13.08
CA HIS A 480 -22.13 -25.23 13.42
C HIS A 480 -22.27 -24.05 12.44
N ARG A 481 -23.37 -24.02 11.68
CA ARG A 481 -23.72 -22.85 10.88
C ARG A 481 -24.07 -21.69 11.83
N PRO A 482 -23.45 -20.52 11.74
CA PRO A 482 -23.90 -19.37 12.51
C PRO A 482 -25.32 -19.02 12.05
N THR A 483 -26.30 -19.32 12.89
CA THR A 483 -27.66 -18.81 12.74
C THR A 483 -27.67 -17.43 13.37
N LEU A 484 -28.10 -16.42 12.61
CA LEU A 484 -28.54 -15.18 13.22
C LEU A 484 -29.69 -15.58 14.15
N LYS A 485 -29.50 -15.49 15.47
CA LYS A 485 -30.63 -15.53 16.39
C LYS A 485 -31.45 -14.29 16.07
N THR A 486 -32.52 -14.44 15.30
CA THR A 486 -33.55 -13.41 15.18
C THR A 486 -34.04 -13.15 16.60
N THR A 487 -33.95 -11.91 17.07
CA THR A 487 -34.37 -11.44 18.40
C THR A 487 -35.90 -11.57 18.64
N GLU A 488 -36.61 -12.38 17.86
CA GLU A 488 -38.05 -12.60 17.97
C GLU A 488 -38.41 -13.72 18.96
N GLN A 489 -37.45 -14.58 19.35
CA GLN A 489 -37.74 -15.69 20.26
C GLN A 489 -37.70 -15.35 21.77
N THR A 490 -37.30 -14.14 22.15
CA THR A 490 -37.42 -13.67 23.55
C THR A 490 -38.73 -12.93 23.83
N ALA A 491 -39.41 -12.38 22.81
CA ALA A 491 -40.67 -11.65 23.01
C ALA A 491 -41.90 -12.57 23.19
N SER A 492 -41.87 -13.82 22.69
CA SER A 492 -43.03 -14.72 22.81
C SER A 492 -43.12 -15.49 24.14
N LYS A 493 -42.10 -15.38 25.01
CA LYS A 493 -42.09 -16.03 26.33
C LYS A 493 -42.45 -15.09 27.50
N GLU A 494 -42.52 -13.78 27.27
CA GLU A 494 -42.97 -12.81 28.28
C GLU A 494 -44.44 -12.38 28.11
N GLY A 495 -45.09 -12.73 27.00
CA GLY A 495 -46.51 -12.46 26.77
C GLY A 495 -47.49 -13.52 27.27
N ASN A 496 -47.04 -14.47 28.10
CA ASN A 496 -47.90 -15.52 28.65
C ASN A 496 -47.62 -15.77 30.13
N LYS A 497 -47.53 -14.68 30.90
CA LYS A 497 -47.66 -14.67 32.37
C LYS A 497 -48.71 -13.66 32.78
#